data_AF-A0A1L3LTL2-F1
#
_entry.id   AF-A0A1L3LTL2-F1
#
_cell.length_a   1.000
_cell.length_b   1.000
_cell.length_c   1.000
_cell.angle_alpha   90.00
_cell.angle_beta   90.00
_cell.angle_gamma   90.00
#
_symmetry.space_group_name_H-M   'P 1'
#
loop_
_entity.id
_entity.type
_entity.pdbx_description
1 polymer ?
#
loop_
_entity_poly.entity_id
_entity_poly.type
_entity_poly.pdbx_seq_one_letter_code
_entity_poly.pdbx_strand_id
1 'polypeptide(L)'
;MVVMVSLERERADIVDRFKTAIRHSREVMIGYYITGEADFVLVVTAKDMQDYEQFTRRFFYENADIKSFKTMVVIDRIKASFAIPMDP
;
A
#
# COMPACT_ATOMS: atom_id res chain seq x y z
N MET A 1 5.72 -0.67 7.50
CA MET A 1 4.52 0.16 7.74
C MET A 1 3.35 -0.46 6.99
N VAL A 2 2.13 -0.31 7.51
CA VAL A 2 0.90 -0.67 6.79
C VAL A 2 0.21 0.63 6.40
N VAL A 3 -0.13 0.79 5.12
CA VAL A 3 -0.74 2.01 4.58
C VAL A 3 -2.07 1.64 3.94
N MET A 4 -3.15 2.24 4.43
CA MET A 4 -4.47 2.15 3.80
C MET A 4 -4.62 3.31 2.84
N VAL A 5 -5.09 3.05 1.62
CA VAL A 5 -5.24 4.05 0.57
C VAL A 5 -6.67 4.03 0.04
N SER A 6 -7.27 5.21 -0.03
CA SER A 6 -8.57 5.45 -0.65
C SER A 6 -8.38 6.32 -1.88
N LEU A 7 -8.95 5.91 -3.00
CA LEU A 7 -8.95 6.62 -4.27
C LEU A 7 -10.07 7.64 -4.32
N GLU A 8 -9.90 8.67 -5.13
CA GLU A 8 -10.93 9.70 -5.35
C GLU A 8 -12.13 9.13 -6.12
N ARG A 9 -11.87 8.19 -7.04
CA ARG A 9 -12.90 7.52 -7.84
C ARG A 9 -12.48 6.08 -8.14
N GLU A 10 -13.40 5.14 -7.96
CA GLU A 10 -13.21 3.72 -8.28
C GLU A 10 -13.47 3.41 -9.77
N ARG A 11 -13.02 4.28 -10.68
CA ARG A 11 -13.09 3.95 -12.11
C ARG A 11 -12.05 2.87 -12.42
N ALA A 12 -12.41 1.91 -13.27
CA ALA A 12 -11.54 0.80 -13.65
C ALA A 12 -10.16 1.29 -14.14
N ASP A 13 -10.12 2.37 -14.92
CA ASP A 13 -8.87 2.95 -15.43
C ASP A 13 -7.95 3.49 -14.32
N ILE A 14 -8.53 4.06 -13.25
CA ILE A 14 -7.78 4.57 -12.09
C ILE A 14 -7.23 3.40 -11.27
N VAL A 15 -8.07 2.42 -10.99
CA VAL A 15 -7.71 1.21 -10.24
C VAL A 15 -6.54 0.48 -10.93
N ASP A 16 -6.58 0.34 -12.25
CA ASP A 16 -5.53 -0.36 -13.00
C ASP A 16 -4.22 0.44 -13.07
N ARG A 17 -4.29 1.77 -13.19
CA ARG A 17 -3.09 2.63 -13.05
C ARG A 17 -2.47 2.47 -11.67
N PHE A 18 -3.28 2.48 -10.62
CA PHE A 18 -2.79 2.36 -9.25
C PHE A 18 -2.17 0.98 -8.98
N LYS A 19 -2.80 -0.10 -9.45
CA LYS A 19 -2.21 -1.46 -9.42
C LYS A 19 -0.86 -1.51 -10.14
N THR A 20 -0.73 -0.80 -11.26
CA THR A 20 0.54 -0.73 -12.01
C THR A 20 1.60 0.02 -11.22
N ALA A 21 1.27 1.18 -10.65
CA ALA A 21 2.16 1.95 -9.79
C ALA A 21 2.66 1.13 -8.60
N ILE A 22 1.76 0.42 -7.91
CA ILE A 22 2.10 -0.49 -6.80
C ILE A 22 3.15 -1.52 -7.23
N ARG A 23 2.96 -2.18 -8.37
CA ARG A 23 3.89 -3.22 -8.86
C ARG A 23 5.28 -2.67 -9.22
N HIS A 24 5.38 -1.38 -9.54
CA HIS A 24 6.63 -0.74 -9.96
C HIS A 24 7.36 -0.03 -8.81
N SER A 25 6.70 0.14 -7.65
CA SER A 25 7.33 0.70 -6.46
C SER A 25 8.15 -0.36 -5.75
N ARG A 26 9.40 -0.02 -5.42
CA ARG A 26 10.31 -0.89 -4.67
C ARG A 26 10.03 -0.88 -3.18
N GLU A 27 9.44 0.21 -2.70
CA GLU A 27 9.10 0.46 -1.31
C GLU A 27 7.87 -0.36 -0.88
N VAL A 28 6.99 -0.71 -1.84
CA VAL A 28 5.81 -1.54 -1.58
C VAL A 28 6.19 -3.03 -1.67
N MET A 29 6.21 -3.71 -0.53
CA MET A 29 6.47 -5.15 -0.46
C MET A 29 5.24 -5.99 -0.80
N ILE A 30 4.06 -5.53 -0.37
CA ILE A 30 2.79 -6.24 -0.58
C ILE A 30 1.73 -5.19 -0.87
N GLY A 31 0.91 -5.43 -1.89
CA GLY A 31 -0.27 -4.62 -2.19
C GLY A 31 -1.51 -5.49 -2.30
N TYR A 32 -2.50 -5.20 -1.45
CA TYR A 32 -3.81 -5.83 -1.48
C TYR A 32 -4.82 -4.86 -2.07
N TYR A 33 -5.61 -5.34 -3.02
CA TYR A 33 -6.85 -4.70 -3.44
C TYR A 33 -7.97 -5.33 -2.62
N ILE A 34 -8.66 -4.53 -1.81
CA ILE A 34 -9.61 -5.03 -0.80
C ILE A 34 -10.98 -4.38 -0.98
N THR A 35 -12.00 -5.00 -0.39
CA THR A 35 -13.30 -4.37 -0.15
C THR A 35 -13.32 -3.85 1.30
N GLY A 36 -13.83 -2.64 1.55
CA GLY A 36 -13.98 -2.13 2.92
C GLY A 36 -13.83 -0.61 3.02
N GLU A 37 -13.23 -0.13 4.11
CA GLU A 37 -13.02 1.30 4.36
C GLU A 37 -11.98 1.95 3.43
N ALA A 38 -11.10 1.14 2.83
CA ALA A 38 -10.08 1.57 1.90
C ALA A 38 -10.09 0.67 0.67
N ASP A 39 -9.59 1.17 -0.45
CA ASP A 39 -9.54 0.42 -1.71
C ASP A 39 -8.29 -0.47 -1.75
N PHE A 40 -7.20 -0.01 -1.13
CA PHE A 40 -5.93 -0.73 -1.07
C PHE A 40 -5.31 -0.73 0.32
N VAL A 41 -4.63 -1.84 0.63
CA VAL A 41 -3.75 -1.96 1.79
C VAL A 41 -2.35 -2.32 1.31
N LEU A 42 -1.38 -1.48 1.64
CA LEU A 42 0.01 -1.63 1.24
C LEU A 42 0.89 -1.94 2.45
N VAL A 43 1.79 -2.90 2.32
CA VAL A 43 2.91 -3.09 3.25
C VAL A 43 4.12 -2.39 2.66
N VAL A 44 4.53 -1.30 3.28
CA VAL A 44 5.61 -0.42 2.81
C VAL A 44 6.83 -0.53 3.71
N THR A 45 8.02 -0.56 3.10
CA THR A 45 9.32 -0.46 3.76
C THR A 45 10.09 0.76 3.29
N ALA A 46 10.80 1.37 4.21
CA ALA A 46 11.72 2.49 3.97
C ALA A 46 12.93 2.32 4.88
N LYS A 47 14.05 2.95 4.52
CA LYS A 47 15.29 2.90 5.32
C LYS A 47 15.17 3.67 6.64
N ASP A 48 14.47 4.80 6.59
CA ASP A 48 14.19 5.69 7.71
C ASP A 48 12.94 6.52 7.41
N MET A 49 12.59 7.46 8.31
CA MET A 49 11.41 8.32 8.11
C MET A 49 11.59 9.38 7.04
N GLN A 50 12.81 9.78 6.71
CA GLN A 50 13.08 10.73 5.63
C GLN A 50 12.92 10.07 4.26
N ASP A 51 13.37 8.82 4.12
CA ASP A 51 13.13 7.96 2.96
C ASP A 51 11.64 7.68 2.78
N TYR A 52 10.93 7.43 3.90
CA TYR A 52 9.48 7.27 3.87
C TYR A 52 8.74 8.54 3.45
N GLU A 53 9.13 9.71 3.96
CA GLU A 53 8.54 10.98 3.56
C GLU A 53 8.71 11.22 2.05
N GLN A 54 9.91 10.98 1.51
CA GLN A 54 10.17 11.10 0.07
C GLN A 54 9.31 10.13 -0.76
N PHE A 55 9.17 8.89 -0.30
CA PHE A 55 8.28 7.92 -0.93
C PHE A 55 6.82 8.41 -0.93
N THR A 56 6.30 8.86 0.22
CA THR A 56 4.91 9.31 0.32
C THR A 56 4.63 10.54 -0.55
N ARG A 57 5.59 11.46 -0.68
CA ARG A 57 5.52 12.60 -1.61
C ARG A 57 5.36 12.12 -3.06
N ARG A 58 6.29 11.30 -3.54
CA ARG A 58 6.31 10.79 -4.91
C ARG A 58 5.11 9.88 -5.24
N PHE A 59 4.75 9.00 -4.31
CA PHE A 59 3.82 7.91 -4.58
C PHE A 59 2.37 8.29 -4.25
N PHE A 60 2.15 9.07 -3.18
CA PHE A 60 0.80 9.43 -2.74
C PHE A 60 0.43 10.87 -3.08
N TYR A 61 1.23 11.86 -2.67
CA TYR A 61 0.84 13.27 -2.81
C TYR A 61 0.85 13.78 -4.25
N GLU A 62 1.77 13.29 -5.09
CA GLU A 62 1.81 13.64 -6.51
C GLU A 62 0.74 12.89 -7.34
N ASN A 63 -0.02 11.99 -6.73
CA ASN A 63 -1.03 11.19 -7.41
C ASN A 63 -2.44 11.78 -7.17
N ALA A 64 -2.96 12.47 -8.19
CA ALA A 64 -4.29 13.09 -8.15
C ALA A 64 -5.45 12.09 -8.03
N ASP A 65 -5.20 10.80 -8.27
CA ASP A 65 -6.21 9.75 -8.15
C ASP A 65 -6.44 9.32 -6.68
N ILE A 66 -5.62 9.80 -5.74
CA ILE A 66 -5.68 9.42 -4.32
C ILE A 66 -6.43 10.48 -3.52
N LYS A 67 -7.48 10.03 -2.81
CA LYS A 67 -8.27 10.87 -1.91
C LYS A 67 -7.62 11.02 -0.55
N SER A 68 -7.18 9.91 0.02
CA SER A 68 -6.56 9.88 1.34
C SER A 68 -5.74 8.62 1.53
N PHE A 69 -4.79 8.69 2.46
CA PHE A 69 -4.09 7.52 2.93
C PHE A 69 -3.82 7.63 4.43
N LYS A 70 -3.75 6.49 5.11
CA LYS A 70 -3.47 6.39 6.55
C LYS A 70 -2.32 5.44 6.77
N THR A 71 -1.26 5.94 7.39
CA THR A 71 -0.08 5.14 7.74
C THR A 71 -0.20 4.60 9.16
N MET A 72 0.09 3.32 9.32
CA MET A 72 0.22 2.64 10.60
C MET A 72 1.65 2.09 10.72
N VAL A 73 2.38 2.60 11.71
CA VAL A 73 3.73 2.11 12.01
C VAL A 73 3.59 0.80 12.79
N VAL A 74 4.25 -0.24 12.30
CA VAL A 74 4.24 -1.56 12.93
C VAL A 74 5.30 -1.56 14.03
N ILE A 75 4.88 -1.66 15.29
CA ILE A 75 5.77 -1.70 16.45
C ILE A 75 6.42 -3.09 16.58
N ASP A 76 5.61 -4.14 16.45
CA ASP A 76 6.07 -5.53 16.54
C ASP A 76 5.33 -6.40 15.53
N ARG A 77 6.04 -7.36 14.94
CA ARG A 77 5.53 -8.29 13.94
C ARG A 77 5.47 -9.69 14.55
N ILE A 78 4.34 -9.98 15.19
CA ILE A 78 4.11 -11.26 15.90
C ILE A 78 4.12 -12.48 14.97
N LYS A 79 3.61 -12.36 13.75
CA LYS A 79 3.57 -13.45 12.76
C LYS A 79 3.70 -12.91 11.34
N ALA A 80 4.63 -13.46 10.58
CA ALA A 80 4.70 -13.32 9.13
C ALA A 80 5.24 -14.63 8.54
N SER A 81 4.35 -15.38 7.89
CA SER A 81 4.66 -16.66 7.28
C SER A 81 4.02 -16.73 5.91
N PHE A 82 4.70 -17.40 4.98
CA PHE A 82 4.17 -17.77 3.66
C PHE A 82 3.69 -19.22 3.63
N ALA A 83 3.64 -19.89 4.78
CA ALA A 83 3.11 -21.25 4.87
C ALA A 83 1.63 -21.26 4.48
N ILE A 84 1.32 -22.02 3.44
CA ILE A 84 -0.06 -22.32 3.04
C ILE A 84 -0.51 -23.51 3.89
N PRO A 85 -1.67 -23.43 4.56
CA PRO A 85 -2.24 -24.59 5.24
C PRO A 85 -2.58 -25.64 4.18
N MET A 86 -1.82 -26.73 4.17
CA MET A 86 -2.11 -27.91 3.35
C MET A 86 -2.64 -28.96 4.32
N ASP A 87 -3.94 -29.25 4.25
CA ASP A 87 -4.46 -30.47 4.84
C ASP A 87 -3.96 -31.67 4.00
N PRO A 88 -3.67 -32.84 4.61
CA PRO A 88 -3.32 -34.05 3.86
C PRO A 88 -4.46 -34.58 2.98
#